data_AF-A0A932SJB6-F1
#
_entry.id   AF-A0A932SJB6-F1
#
_cell.length_a   1.000
_cell.length_b   1.000
_cell.length_c   1.000
_cell.angle_alpha   90.00
_cell.angle_beta   90.00
_cell.angle_gamma   90.00
#
_symmetry.space_group_name_H-M   'P 1'
#
loop_
_entity.id
_entity.type
_entity.pdbx_description
1 polymer ?
#
loop_
_entity_poly.entity_id
_entity_poly.type
_entity_poly.pdbx_seq_one_letter_code
_entity_poly.pdbx_strand_id
1 'polypeptide(L)'
;MVSNQKRRDKGRSLLGGLGLISLAGFLVTLPHAVEDFVYGVPQKYGVGLSVAGFLLAVGYFVQVYGIILLMSERPAGRWITLMIGFTWLAGASWDHLLDLFSAEPYRQGAISRTWIAGIFLWSMTVVSASLFLLYSAYSARRLK
;
A
#
# COMPACT_ATOMS: atom_id res chain seq x y z
N MET A 1 -36.76 0.80 -7.58
CA MET A 1 -35.61 1.13 -8.44
C MET A 1 -34.57 2.06 -7.77
N VAL A 2 -34.98 3.10 -7.02
CA VAL A 2 -34.07 4.08 -6.38
C VAL A 2 -33.04 3.47 -5.41
N SER A 3 -33.36 2.34 -4.75
CA SER A 3 -32.46 1.68 -3.79
C SER A 3 -31.20 1.05 -4.43
N ASN A 4 -31.29 0.56 -5.67
CA ASN A 4 -30.16 -0.08 -6.35
C ASN A 4 -29.14 0.93 -6.87
N GLN A 5 -29.61 2.08 -7.37
CA GLN A 5 -28.74 3.16 -7.84
C GLN A 5 -27.90 3.73 -6.69
N LYS A 6 -28.54 4.05 -5.56
CA LYS A 6 -27.85 4.57 -4.35
C LYS A 6 -26.77 3.62 -3.82
N ARG A 7 -27.01 2.30 -3.86
CA ARG A 7 -26.00 1.30 -3.47
C ARG A 7 -24.81 1.27 -4.43
N ARG A 8 -25.07 1.37 -5.74
CA ARG A 8 -24.02 1.41 -6.77
C ARG A 8 -23.15 2.66 -6.62
N ASP A 9 -23.76 3.81 -6.41
CA ASP A 9 -23.06 5.09 -6.26
C ASP A 9 -22.18 5.10 -5.00
N LYS A 10 -22.69 4.57 -3.88
CA LYS A 10 -21.89 4.38 -2.66
C LYS A 10 -20.69 3.45 -2.90
N GLY A 11 -20.89 2.34 -3.60
CA GLY A 11 -19.80 1.41 -3.94
C GLY A 11 -18.70 2.08 -4.76
N ARG A 12 -19.08 2.89 -5.76
CA ARG A 12 -18.16 3.66 -6.59
C ARG A 12 -17.37 4.70 -5.80
N SER A 13 -18.04 5.42 -4.91
CA SER A 13 -17.39 6.40 -4.03
C SER A 13 -16.34 5.73 -3.12
N LEU A 14 -16.63 4.56 -2.56
CA LEU A 14 -15.68 3.82 -1.73
C LEU A 14 -14.47 3.31 -2.54
N LEU A 15 -14.70 2.79 -3.74
CA LEU A 15 -13.61 2.38 -4.63
C LEU A 15 -12.73 3.56 -4.99
N GLY A 16 -13.34 4.68 -5.41
CA GLY A 16 -12.64 5.93 -5.71
C GLY A 16 -11.78 6.42 -4.55
N GLY A 17 -12.34 6.44 -3.34
CA GLY A 17 -11.61 6.79 -2.13
C GLY A 17 -10.39 5.89 -1.89
N LEU A 18 -10.53 4.56 -2.01
CA LEU A 18 -9.40 3.64 -1.89
C LEU A 18 -8.34 3.88 -2.97
N GLY A 19 -8.73 4.22 -4.20
CA GLY A 19 -7.77 4.56 -5.26
C GLY A 19 -6.95 5.81 -4.92
N LEU A 20 -7.61 6.86 -4.44
CA LEU A 20 -6.93 8.09 -4.02
C LEU A 20 -5.96 7.83 -2.86
N ILE A 21 -6.38 7.06 -1.85
CA ILE A 21 -5.51 6.66 -0.74
C ILE A 21 -4.33 5.82 -1.27
N SER A 22 -4.57 4.90 -2.19
CA SER A 22 -3.51 4.06 -2.78
C SER A 22 -2.50 4.89 -3.58
N LEU A 23 -2.94 5.96 -4.24
CA LEU A 23 -2.06 6.94 -4.90
C LEU A 23 -1.29 7.80 -3.89
N ALA A 24 -1.90 8.18 -2.76
CA ALA A 24 -1.20 8.93 -1.73
C ALA A 24 0.00 8.16 -1.14
N GLY A 25 0.00 6.82 -1.21
CA GLY A 25 1.10 5.97 -0.76
C GLY A 25 2.43 6.25 -1.45
N PHE A 26 2.42 6.75 -2.69
CA PHE A 26 3.65 7.13 -3.39
C PHE A 26 4.38 8.27 -2.69
N LEU A 27 3.66 9.16 -1.99
CA LEU A 27 4.24 10.29 -1.27
C LEU A 27 5.12 9.88 -0.09
N VAL A 28 4.93 8.67 0.45
CA VAL A 28 5.71 8.14 1.58
C VAL A 28 6.64 7.01 1.14
N THR A 29 6.18 6.12 0.26
CA THR A 29 6.98 4.96 -0.16
C THR A 29 8.15 5.35 -1.06
N LEU A 30 7.98 6.29 -1.99
CA LEU A 30 9.06 6.70 -2.90
C LEU A 30 10.23 7.37 -2.18
N PRO A 31 10.02 8.44 -1.37
CA PRO A 31 11.14 9.06 -0.67
C PRO A 31 11.79 8.09 0.32
N HIS A 32 11.02 7.23 0.99
CA HIS A 32 11.56 6.18 1.85
C HIS A 32 12.42 5.18 1.07
N ALA A 33 11.96 4.70 -0.08
CA ALA A 33 12.72 3.77 -0.89
C ALA A 33 14.03 4.40 -1.41
N VAL A 34 13.99 5.67 -1.82
CA VAL A 34 15.23 6.40 -2.17
C VAL A 34 16.18 6.44 -0.98
N GLU A 35 15.67 6.73 0.22
CA GLU A 35 16.46 6.69 1.45
C GLU A 35 17.07 5.30 1.69
N ASP A 36 16.28 4.23 1.59
CA ASP A 36 16.75 2.85 1.76
C ASP A 36 17.89 2.50 0.80
N PHE A 37 17.83 2.98 -0.45
CA PHE A 37 18.90 2.77 -1.42
C PHE A 37 20.16 3.57 -1.05
N VAL A 38 20.02 4.82 -0.59
CA VAL A 38 21.14 5.66 -0.15
C VAL A 38 21.86 5.05 1.05
N TYR A 39 21.12 4.48 2.00
CA TYR A 39 21.67 3.83 3.19
C TYR A 39 21.97 2.34 3.01
N GLY A 40 21.89 1.84 1.77
CA GLY A 40 22.33 0.49 1.41
C GLY A 40 21.52 -0.65 2.04
N VAL A 41 20.22 -0.45 2.29
CA VAL A 41 19.34 -1.49 2.85
C VAL A 41 19.34 -2.76 2.00
N PRO A 42 19.22 -2.72 0.66
CA PRO A 42 19.25 -3.94 -0.14
C PRO A 42 20.53 -4.77 0.07
N GLN A 43 21.68 -4.10 0.21
CA GLN A 43 22.97 -4.73 0.40
C GLN A 43 23.11 -5.40 1.77
N LYS A 44 22.41 -4.92 2.80
CA LYS A 44 22.32 -5.61 4.10
C LYS A 44 21.74 -7.02 3.96
N TYR A 45 20.93 -7.24 2.93
CA TYR A 45 20.33 -8.53 2.59
C TYR A 45 21.06 -9.27 1.46
N GLY A 46 22.24 -8.81 1.05
CA GLY A 46 23.00 -9.41 -0.04
C GLY A 46 22.39 -9.18 -1.43
N VAL A 47 21.45 -8.24 -1.57
CA VAL A 47 20.81 -7.91 -2.84
C VAL A 47 21.55 -6.75 -3.51
N GLY A 48 21.97 -6.96 -4.76
CA GLY A 48 22.60 -5.90 -5.56
C GLY A 48 21.63 -4.77 -5.90
N LEU A 49 22.13 -3.53 -5.99
CA LEU A 49 21.31 -2.34 -6.24
C LEU A 49 20.45 -2.42 -7.50
N SER A 50 20.98 -2.98 -8.59
CA SER A 50 20.24 -3.14 -9.85
C SER A 50 19.06 -4.10 -9.71
N VAL A 51 19.26 -5.22 -8.99
CA VAL A 51 18.20 -6.20 -8.72
C VAL A 51 17.14 -5.59 -7.82
N ALA A 52 17.55 -4.92 -6.74
CA ALA A 52 16.62 -4.23 -5.84
C ALA A 52 15.81 -3.16 -6.57
N GLY A 53 16.46 -2.35 -7.40
CA GLY A 53 15.81 -1.30 -8.20
C GLY A 53 14.81 -1.87 -9.20
N PHE A 54 15.16 -2.97 -9.87
CA PHE A 54 14.25 -3.68 -10.75
C PHE A 54 13.02 -4.21 -10.02
N LEU A 55 13.21 -4.90 -8.88
CA LEU A 55 12.10 -5.44 -8.08
C LEU A 55 11.19 -4.32 -7.56
N LEU A 56 11.75 -3.21 -7.09
CA LEU A 56 11.00 -2.04 -6.66
C LEU A 56 10.18 -1.45 -7.82
N ALA A 57 10.77 -1.31 -9.00
CA ALA A 57 10.08 -0.82 -10.20
C ALA A 57 8.91 -1.75 -10.60
N VAL A 58 9.10 -3.07 -10.54
CA VAL A 58 8.03 -4.05 -10.76
C VAL A 58 6.94 -3.89 -9.70
N GLY A 59 7.30 -3.75 -8.43
CA GLY A 59 6.35 -3.52 -7.33
C GLY A 59 5.48 -2.27 -7.58
N TYR A 60 6.10 -1.16 -7.95
CA TYR A 60 5.37 0.07 -8.28
C TYR A 60 4.51 -0.06 -9.54
N PHE A 61 4.98 -0.77 -10.57
CA PHE A 61 4.17 -1.05 -11.75
C PHE A 61 2.91 -1.85 -11.37
N VAL A 62 3.04 -2.89 -10.55
CA VAL A 62 1.92 -3.68 -10.07
C VAL A 62 0.97 -2.83 -9.21
N GLN A 63 1.50 -1.92 -8.39
CA GLN A 63 0.69 -0.97 -7.61
C GLN A 63 -0.13 -0.05 -8.51
N VAL A 64 0.48 0.58 -9.52
CA VAL A 64 -0.23 1.43 -10.49
C VAL A 64 -1.28 0.63 -11.25
N TYR A 65 -0.94 -0.57 -11.72
CA TYR A 65 -1.87 -1.45 -12.42
C TYR A 65 -3.06 -1.86 -11.53
N GLY A 66 -2.81 -2.18 -10.27
CA GLY A 66 -3.84 -2.46 -9.27
C GLY A 66 -4.80 -1.28 -9.08
N ILE A 67 -4.28 -0.06 -9.00
CA ILE A 67 -5.07 1.18 -8.90
C ILE A 67 -5.94 1.38 -10.15
N ILE A 68 -5.38 1.21 -11.35
CA ILE A 68 -6.13 1.32 -12.61
C ILE A 68 -7.31 0.33 -12.64
N LEU A 69 -7.04 -0.94 -12.27
CA LEU A 69 -8.07 -1.96 -12.20
C LEU A 69 -9.13 -1.65 -11.13
N LEU A 70 -8.70 -1.13 -9.98
CA LEU A 70 -9.59 -0.73 -8.88
C LEU A 70 -10.54 0.40 -9.32
N MET A 71 -9.99 1.44 -9.97
CA MET A 71 -10.76 2.57 -10.51
C MET A 71 -11.68 2.15 -11.66
N SER A 72 -11.31 1.12 -12.41
CA SER A 72 -12.13 0.51 -13.45
C SER A 72 -13.18 -0.48 -12.90
N GLU A 73 -13.41 -0.49 -11.58
CA GLU A 73 -14.33 -1.38 -10.86
C GLU A 73 -14.05 -2.89 -11.09
N ARG A 74 -12.83 -3.26 -11.52
CA ARG A 74 -12.47 -4.66 -11.79
C ARG A 74 -12.18 -5.40 -10.47
N PRO A 75 -12.72 -6.62 -10.26
CA PRO A 75 -12.52 -7.36 -9.00
C PRO A 75 -11.06 -7.61 -8.65
N ALA A 76 -10.21 -7.85 -9.65
CA ALA A 76 -8.77 -8.07 -9.47
C ALA A 76 -8.06 -6.87 -8.83
N GLY A 77 -8.52 -5.64 -9.09
CA GLY A 77 -7.91 -4.44 -8.51
C GLY A 77 -7.92 -4.45 -6.98
N ARG A 78 -9.00 -4.93 -6.36
CA ARG A 78 -9.11 -5.02 -4.89
C ARG A 78 -8.09 -5.98 -4.28
N TRP A 79 -7.86 -7.11 -4.94
CA TRP A 79 -6.88 -8.10 -4.49
C TRP A 79 -5.45 -7.59 -4.67
N ILE A 80 -5.14 -6.98 -5.82
CA ILE A 80 -3.81 -6.42 -6.06
C ILE A 80 -3.50 -5.30 -5.07
N THR A 81 -4.44 -4.37 -4.86
CA THR A 81 -4.30 -3.28 -3.88
C THR A 81 -4.12 -3.82 -2.46
N LEU A 82 -4.86 -4.87 -2.06
CA LEU A 82 -4.67 -5.54 -0.77
C LEU A 82 -3.25 -6.12 -0.64
N MET A 83 -2.78 -6.87 -1.65
CA MET A 83 -1.46 -7.50 -1.62
C MET A 83 -0.35 -6.46 -1.57
N ILE A 84 -0.45 -5.37 -2.32
CA ILE A 84 0.52 -4.26 -2.26
C ILE A 84 0.55 -3.62 -0.88
N GLY A 85 -0.60 -3.28 -0.31
CA GLY A 85 -0.66 -2.73 1.05
C GLY A 85 -0.06 -3.70 2.07
N PHE A 86 -0.33 -5.00 1.93
CA PHE A 86 0.23 -6.02 2.80
C PHE A 86 1.75 -6.16 2.64
N THR A 87 2.27 -6.16 1.41
CA THR A 87 3.71 -6.24 1.14
C THR A 87 4.46 -5.06 1.75
N TRP A 88 3.96 -3.83 1.58
CA TRP A 88 4.56 -2.66 2.21
C TRP A 88 4.50 -2.72 3.74
N LEU A 89 3.37 -3.13 4.31
CA LEU A 89 3.21 -3.29 5.75
C LEU A 89 4.18 -4.33 6.32
N ALA A 90 4.26 -5.50 5.67
CA ALA A 90 5.13 -6.59 6.09
C ALA A 90 6.61 -6.23 5.96
N GLY A 91 7.01 -5.61 4.84
CA GLY A 91 8.37 -5.14 4.62
C GLY A 91 8.78 -4.08 5.65
N ALA A 92 7.97 -3.03 5.83
CA ALA A 92 8.24 -2.00 6.83
C ALA A 92 8.26 -2.55 8.27
N SER A 93 7.43 -3.55 8.57
CA SER A 93 7.46 -4.24 9.87
C SER A 93 8.74 -5.04 10.07
N TRP A 94 9.18 -5.75 9.03
CA TRP A 94 10.40 -6.55 9.09
C TRP A 94 11.64 -5.67 9.24
N ASP A 95 11.74 -4.59 8.46
CA ASP A 95 12.93 -3.76 8.39
C ASP A 95 13.00 -2.68 9.49
N HIS A 96 11.85 -2.13 9.92
CA HIS A 96 11.82 -0.84 10.63
C HIS A 96 10.94 -0.80 11.89
N LEU A 97 10.31 -1.91 12.27
CA LEU A 97 9.41 -1.89 13.42
C LEU A 97 10.12 -1.43 14.70
N LEU A 98 11.34 -1.92 14.94
CA LEU A 98 12.12 -1.55 16.12
C LEU A 98 12.67 -0.13 16.03
N ASP A 99 13.03 0.33 14.83
CA ASP A 99 13.53 1.70 14.58
C ASP A 99 12.49 2.76 14.97
N LEU A 100 11.20 2.43 14.80
CA LEU A 100 10.09 3.32 15.14
C LEU A 100 10.00 3.60 16.64
N PHE A 101 10.39 2.64 17.47
CA PHE A 101 10.32 2.71 18.94
C PHE A 101 11.68 2.96 19.59
N SER A 102 12.76 2.97 18.81
CA SER A 102 14.10 3.22 19.32
C SER A 102 14.26 4.67 19.80
N ALA A 103 15.05 4.88 20.86
CA ALA A 103 15.48 6.21 21.29
C ALA A 103 16.67 6.75 20.47
N GLU A 104 17.37 5.86 19.76
CA GLU A 104 18.59 6.21 19.01
C GLU A 104 18.27 6.95 17.71
N PRO A 105 19.13 7.90 17.27
CA PRO A 105 18.95 8.56 15.97
C PRO A 105 18.93 7.53 14.83
N TYR A 106 17.80 7.48 14.11
CA TYR A 106 17.64 6.62 12.93
C TYR A 106 17.92 7.43 11.66
N ARG A 107 19.05 7.18 10.99
CA ARG A 107 19.46 7.85 9.74
C ARG A 107 19.36 9.39 9.80
N GLN A 108 18.43 9.99 9.05
CA GLN A 108 18.19 11.45 9.02
C GLN A 108 17.32 11.92 10.21
N GLY A 109 17.14 11.07 11.21
CA GLY A 109 16.40 11.36 12.42
C GLY A 109 14.89 11.33 12.20
N ALA A 110 14.22 12.44 12.54
CA ALA A 110 12.76 12.51 12.56
C ALA A 110 12.13 12.29 11.17
N ILE A 111 12.75 12.78 10.09
CA ILE A 111 12.22 12.67 8.73
C ILE A 111 12.11 11.21 8.30
N SER A 112 13.16 10.42 8.49
CA SER A 112 13.19 8.98 8.19
C SER A 112 12.08 8.23 8.94
N ARG A 113 11.87 8.59 10.22
CA ARG A 113 10.78 8.00 11.03
C ARG A 113 9.39 8.41 10.53
N THR A 114 9.23 9.66 10.06
CA THR A 114 7.97 10.12 9.46
C THR A 114 7.61 9.30 8.23
N TRP A 115 8.60 8.95 7.38
CA TRP A 115 8.35 8.09 6.24
C TRP A 115 7.90 6.69 6.64
N ILE A 116 8.60 6.06 7.57
CA ILE A 116 8.23 4.74 8.10
C ILE A 116 6.81 4.78 8.69
N ALA A 117 6.53 5.72 9.59
CA ALA A 117 5.21 5.89 10.21
C ALA A 117 4.11 6.11 9.15
N GLY A 118 4.40 6.92 8.13
CA GLY A 118 3.52 7.17 7.00
C GLY A 118 3.23 5.89 6.20
N ILE A 119 4.23 5.04 5.95
CA ILE A 119 4.06 3.74 5.29
C ILE A 119 3.19 2.82 6.13
N PHE A 120 3.40 2.74 7.44
CA PHE A 120 2.55 1.93 8.33
C PHE A 120 1.09 2.39 8.27
N LEU A 121 0.84 3.67 8.52
CA LEU A 121 -0.51 4.24 8.53
C LEU A 121 -1.21 4.03 7.18
N TRP A 122 -0.51 4.34 6.09
CA TRP A 122 -1.04 4.16 4.74
C TRP A 122 -1.35 2.69 4.45
N SER A 123 -0.40 1.79 4.72
CA SER A 123 -0.54 0.36 4.41
C SER A 123 -1.67 -0.28 5.22
N MET A 124 -1.77 0.02 6.52
CA MET A 124 -2.87 -0.43 7.37
C MET A 124 -4.23 0.07 6.86
N THR A 125 -4.30 1.31 6.39
CA THR A 125 -5.52 1.89 5.82
C THR A 125 -5.92 1.16 4.53
N VAL A 126 -4.97 0.97 3.61
CA VAL A 126 -5.19 0.27 2.34
C VAL A 126 -5.62 -1.18 2.57
N VAL A 127 -4.94 -1.91 3.46
CA VAL A 127 -5.25 -3.30 3.79
C VAL A 127 -6.66 -3.40 4.38
N SER A 128 -6.96 -2.58 5.39
CA SER A 128 -8.25 -2.62 6.08
C SER A 128 -9.41 -2.27 5.14
N ALA A 129 -9.27 -1.21 4.34
CA ALA A 129 -10.28 -0.82 3.36
C ALA A 129 -10.48 -1.88 2.27
N SER A 130 -9.40 -2.49 1.80
CA SER A 130 -9.48 -3.56 0.78
C SER A 130 -10.17 -4.81 1.33
N LEU A 131 -9.84 -5.24 2.55
CA LEU A 131 -10.51 -6.34 3.24
C LEU A 131 -12.00 -6.05 3.43
N PHE A 132 -12.36 -4.85 3.86
CA PHE A 132 -13.75 -4.43 4.01
C PHE A 132 -14.53 -4.53 2.69
N LEU A 133 -13.94 -4.05 1.58
CA LEU A 133 -14.57 -4.09 0.26
C LEU A 133 -14.69 -5.51 -0.31
N LEU A 134 -13.70 -6.37 -0.04
CA LEU A 134 -13.74 -7.79 -0.42
C LEU A 134 -14.80 -8.54 0.38
N TYR A 135 -14.84 -8.35 1.69
CA TYR A 135 -15.85 -8.93 2.57
C TYR A 135 -17.26 -8.51 2.17
N SER A 136 -17.48 -7.21 1.96
CA SER A 136 -18.77 -6.66 1.51
C SER A 136 -19.24 -7.29 0.19
N ALA A 137 -18.32 -7.52 -0.75
CA ALA A 137 -18.63 -8.15 -2.03
C ALA A 137 -18.95 -9.64 -1.89
N TYR A 138 -18.25 -10.35 -1.01
CA TYR A 138 -18.51 -11.75 -0.71
C TYR A 138 -19.89 -11.93 -0.07
N SER A 139 -20.21 -11.16 0.99
CA SER A 139 -21.50 -11.23 1.68
C SER A 139 -22.68 -10.95 0.75
N ALA A 140 -22.53 -10.01 -0.19
CA ALA A 140 -23.57 -9.69 -1.16
C ALA A 140 -23.83 -10.82 -2.18
N ARG A 141 -22.86 -11.70 -2.44
CA ARG A 141 -23.05 -12.88 -3.32
C ARG A 141 -23.73 -14.03 -2.61
N ARG A 142 -23.48 -14.21 -1.30
CA ARG A 142 -24.06 -15.30 -0.50
C ARG A 142 -25.55 -15.14 -0.21
N LEU A 143 -26.06 -13.91 -0.22
CA LEU A 143 -27.47 -13.59 0.03
C LEU A 143 -28.36 -13.64 -1.22
N LYS A 144 -27.80 -14.06 -2.36
CA LYS A 144 -28.52 -14.29 -3.62
C LYS A 144 -28.63 -15.77 -3.88
#